data_AF-W1XB84-F1
#
_entry.id   AF-W1XB84-F1
#
_cell.length_a   1.000
_cell.length_b   1.000
_cell.length_c   1.000
_cell.angle_alpha   90.00
_cell.angle_beta   90.00
_cell.angle_gamma   90.00
#
_symmetry.space_group_name_H-M   'P 1'
#
loop_
_entity.id
_entity.type
_entity.pdbx_description
1 polymer ?
#
loop_
_entity_poly.entity_id
_entity_poly.type
_entity_poly.pdbx_seq_one_letter_code
_entity_poly.pdbx_strand_id
1 'polypeptide(L)'
;KKINTDCDKTDGFVITHGTDTMEETAYFLDLTVKCDKPVVMVGAMRPSTSMSADGPFNLYNAVVTAADKASANRGVLVVMSDTVLDGRDVTKTNTTDVATFKSVNYGPLGYIHNGKIDYQRTPARKHTSDTPFDVSKLNELPKVGIVYNYANASDLPAKALVDAGY
;
A
#
# COMPACT_ATOMS: atom_id res chain seq x y z
N LYS A 1 5.63 -7.21 -11.40
CA LYS A 1 6.10 -7.42 -12.80
C LYS A 1 5.71 -6.28 -13.73
N LYS A 2 4.42 -6.02 -13.98
CA LYS A 2 3.92 -4.95 -14.87
C LYS A 2 4.61 -3.59 -14.63
N ILE A 3 4.65 -3.12 -13.38
CA ILE A 3 5.30 -1.86 -12.98
C ILE A 3 6.77 -1.84 -13.41
N ASN A 4 7.53 -2.89 -13.06
CA ASN A 4 8.96 -2.99 -13.41
C ASN A 4 9.18 -3.00 -14.93
N THR A 5 8.31 -3.67 -15.70
CA THR A 5 8.40 -3.75 -17.16
C THR A 5 8.03 -2.46 -17.89
N ASP A 6 7.18 -1.62 -17.30
CA ASP A 6 6.68 -0.39 -17.92
C ASP A 6 7.24 0.88 -17.28
N CYS A 7 8.19 0.75 -16.35
CA CYS A 7 8.76 1.86 -15.60
C CYS A 7 9.38 2.93 -16.52
N ASP A 8 9.93 2.53 -17.66
CA ASP A 8 10.53 3.41 -18.67
C ASP A 8 9.48 4.15 -19.54
N LYS A 9 8.21 3.72 -19.52
CA LYS A 9 7.14 4.22 -20.40
C LYS A 9 6.21 5.25 -19.77
N THR A 10 6.32 5.48 -18.46
CA THR A 10 5.45 6.40 -17.70
C THR A 10 6.26 7.16 -16.65
N ASP A 11 5.75 8.28 -16.17
CA ASP A 11 6.41 9.08 -15.13
C ASP A 11 6.00 8.67 -13.70
N GLY A 12 4.94 7.88 -13.56
CA GLY A 12 4.46 7.35 -12.31
C GLY A 12 3.32 6.36 -12.52
N PHE A 13 2.90 5.70 -11.44
CA PHE A 13 1.81 4.73 -11.44
C PHE A 13 0.78 5.08 -10.37
N VAL A 14 -0.49 4.95 -10.71
CA VAL A 14 -1.60 4.92 -9.75
C VAL A 14 -2.30 3.57 -9.88
N ILE A 15 -2.52 2.90 -8.75
CA ILE A 15 -3.15 1.59 -8.66
C ILE A 15 -4.45 1.77 -7.87
N THR A 16 -5.58 1.63 -8.56
CA THR A 16 -6.89 1.54 -7.89
C THR A 16 -7.05 0.14 -7.29
N HIS A 17 -7.33 0.08 -5.98
CA HIS A 17 -7.42 -1.17 -5.24
C HIS A 17 -8.53 -1.12 -4.19
N GLY A 18 -9.15 -2.27 -3.89
CA GLY A 18 -10.10 -2.39 -2.78
C GLY A 18 -9.41 -2.13 -1.43
N THR A 19 -10.14 -1.59 -0.46
CA THR A 19 -9.52 -1.12 0.79
C THR A 19 -9.17 -2.25 1.77
N ASP A 20 -9.78 -3.42 1.64
CA ASP A 20 -9.66 -4.49 2.65
C ASP A 20 -8.25 -5.06 2.80
N THR A 21 -7.49 -5.16 1.69
CA THR A 21 -6.13 -5.73 1.68
C THR A 21 -5.12 -4.81 1.01
N MET A 22 -5.44 -3.51 0.91
CA MET A 22 -4.56 -2.54 0.27
C MET A 22 -3.20 -2.44 0.96
N GLU A 23 -3.17 -2.53 2.29
CA GLU A 23 -1.94 -2.52 3.09
C GLU A 23 -1.02 -3.70 2.76
N GLU A 24 -1.57 -4.89 2.53
CA GLU A 24 -0.79 -6.08 2.16
C GLU A 24 -0.19 -5.94 0.76
N THR A 25 -1.00 -5.53 -0.22
CA THR A 25 -0.53 -5.31 -1.59
C THR A 25 0.49 -4.17 -1.65
N ALA A 26 0.28 -3.09 -0.90
CA ALA A 26 1.21 -1.96 -0.82
C ALA A 26 2.57 -2.44 -0.30
N TYR A 27 2.59 -3.21 0.80
CA TYR A 27 3.84 -3.70 1.36
C TYR A 27 4.54 -4.73 0.45
N PHE A 28 3.79 -5.60 -0.22
CA PHE A 28 4.36 -6.52 -1.21
C PHE A 28 5.02 -5.77 -2.37
N LEU A 29 4.35 -4.77 -2.91
CA LEU A 29 4.91 -3.94 -3.99
C LEU A 29 6.11 -3.13 -3.48
N ASP A 30 6.04 -2.59 -2.26
CA ASP A 30 7.13 -1.85 -1.62
C ASP A 30 8.42 -2.67 -1.55
N LEU A 31 8.30 -4.00 -1.40
CA LEU A 31 9.46 -4.88 -1.37
C LEU A 31 9.90 -5.41 -2.73
N THR A 32 9.07 -5.37 -3.77
CA THR A 32 9.31 -6.11 -5.03
C THR A 32 9.38 -5.23 -6.28
N VAL A 33 8.91 -3.99 -6.20
CA VAL A 33 9.06 -3.00 -7.27
C VAL A 33 10.51 -2.54 -7.35
N LYS A 34 11.05 -2.41 -8.57
CA LYS A 34 12.41 -1.92 -8.85
C LYS A 34 12.42 -0.62 -9.64
N CYS A 35 11.25 0.02 -9.73
CA CYS A 35 11.05 1.33 -10.33
C CYS A 35 11.10 2.37 -9.22
N ASP A 36 11.98 3.37 -9.33
CA ASP A 36 12.11 4.44 -8.32
C ASP A 36 11.15 5.62 -8.57
N LYS A 37 10.41 5.58 -9.68
CA LYS A 37 9.31 6.52 -9.97
C LYS A 37 8.15 6.31 -8.98
N PRO A 38 7.32 7.33 -8.71
CA PRO A 38 6.21 7.20 -7.79
C PRO A 38 5.25 6.06 -8.15
N VAL A 39 4.97 5.19 -7.19
CA VAL A 39 3.93 4.16 -7.27
C VAL A 39 2.95 4.39 -6.13
N VAL A 40 1.73 4.80 -6.48
CA VAL A 40 0.70 5.21 -5.53
C VAL A 40 -0.49 4.26 -5.60
N MET A 41 -0.90 3.72 -4.46
CA MET A 41 -2.14 2.97 -4.30
C MET A 41 -3.24 3.87 -3.77
N VAL A 42 -4.47 3.63 -4.23
CA VAL A 42 -5.65 4.42 -3.86
C VAL A 42 -6.91 3.57 -3.91
N GLY A 43 -7.90 3.89 -3.08
CA GLY A 43 -9.21 3.25 -3.08
C GLY A 43 -10.31 4.20 -2.65
N ALA A 44 -11.44 3.62 -2.27
CA ALA A 44 -12.59 4.34 -1.74
C ALA A 44 -13.28 3.49 -0.67
N MET A 45 -13.64 4.11 0.45
CA MET A 45 -14.42 3.46 1.51
C MET A 45 -15.91 3.45 1.20
N ARG A 46 -16.38 4.43 0.41
CA ARG A 46 -17.78 4.51 -0.04
C ARG A 46 -17.87 4.12 -1.52
N PRO A 47 -18.94 3.42 -1.93
CA PRO A 47 -19.11 3.06 -3.34
C PRO A 47 -19.34 4.31 -4.20
N SER A 48 -19.04 4.21 -5.50
CA SER A 48 -19.12 5.34 -6.44
C SER A 48 -20.53 5.96 -6.55
N THR A 49 -21.57 5.20 -6.25
CA THR A 49 -22.98 5.63 -6.28
C THR A 49 -23.47 6.25 -4.97
N SER A 50 -22.66 6.23 -3.91
CA SER A 50 -23.04 6.82 -2.63
C SER A 50 -23.04 8.34 -2.66
N MET A 51 -23.89 8.93 -1.82
CA MET A 51 -23.79 10.35 -1.51
C MET A 51 -22.44 10.62 -0.84
N SER A 52 -21.73 11.65 -1.31
CA SER A 52 -20.40 12.02 -0.81
C SER A 52 -19.39 10.88 -0.93
N ALA A 53 -19.38 10.17 -2.06
CA ALA A 53 -18.34 9.19 -2.38
C ALA A 53 -16.93 9.82 -2.31
N ASP A 54 -16.00 9.13 -1.65
CA ASP A 54 -14.62 9.59 -1.44
C ASP A 54 -13.69 9.26 -2.63
N GLY A 55 -14.03 8.24 -3.42
CA GLY A 55 -13.24 7.77 -4.56
C GLY A 55 -12.81 8.85 -5.57
N PRO A 56 -13.69 9.78 -6.02
CA PRO A 56 -13.29 10.82 -6.97
C PRO A 56 -12.15 11.71 -6.46
N PHE A 57 -12.20 12.14 -5.21
CA PHE A 57 -11.17 13.03 -4.65
C PHE A 57 -9.92 12.25 -4.22
N ASN A 58 -10.09 11.04 -3.70
CA ASN A 58 -8.96 10.13 -3.44
C ASN A 58 -8.15 9.90 -4.73
N LEU A 59 -8.82 9.61 -5.86
CA LEU A 59 -8.15 9.38 -7.14
C LEU A 59 -7.43 10.64 -7.64
N TYR A 60 -8.06 11.81 -7.51
CA TYR A 60 -7.41 13.09 -7.84
C TYR A 60 -6.11 13.27 -7.05
N ASN A 61 -6.16 13.09 -5.73
CA ASN A 61 -5.01 13.24 -4.85
C ASN A 61 -3.93 12.17 -5.08
N ALA A 62 -4.32 10.95 -5.47
CA ALA A 62 -3.38 9.91 -5.85
C ALA A 62 -2.61 10.27 -7.13
N VAL A 63 -3.30 10.85 -8.12
CA VAL A 63 -2.67 11.35 -9.35
C VAL A 63 -1.76 12.55 -9.05
N VAL A 64 -2.19 13.48 -8.19
CA VAL A 64 -1.33 14.58 -7.69
C VAL A 64 -0.05 14.01 -7.09
N THR A 65 -0.16 12.99 -6.25
CA THR A 65 0.98 12.36 -5.58
C THR A 65 1.89 11.64 -6.57
N ALA A 66 1.33 10.91 -7.55
CA ALA A 66 2.12 10.22 -8.55
C ALA A 66 2.83 11.18 -9.53
N ALA A 67 2.28 12.38 -9.73
CA ALA A 67 2.87 13.42 -10.58
C ALA A 67 3.90 14.30 -9.84
N ASP A 68 3.88 14.32 -8.51
CA ASP A 68 4.86 15.09 -7.73
C ASP A 68 6.22 14.39 -7.72
N LYS A 69 7.24 15.09 -8.25
CA LYS A 69 8.63 14.62 -8.27
C LYS A 69 9.16 14.34 -6.86
N ALA A 70 8.64 15.04 -5.85
CA ALA A 70 9.03 14.83 -4.45
C ALA A 70 8.55 13.49 -3.89
N SER A 71 7.61 12.80 -4.56
CA SER A 71 7.11 11.47 -4.17
C SER A 71 8.02 10.32 -4.60
N ALA A 72 8.97 10.56 -5.51
CA ALA A 72 9.92 9.54 -5.95
C ALA A 72 10.85 9.11 -4.79
N ASN A 73 11.35 7.87 -4.85
CA ASN A 73 12.26 7.29 -3.85
C ASN A 73 11.71 7.20 -2.41
N ARG A 74 10.39 7.23 -2.21
CA ARG A 74 9.75 7.06 -0.88
C ARG A 74 9.11 5.69 -0.67
N GLY A 75 9.44 4.73 -1.53
CA GLY A 75 8.79 3.42 -1.60
C GLY A 75 7.46 3.49 -2.33
N VAL A 76 6.66 2.43 -2.17
CA VAL A 76 5.26 2.41 -2.59
C VAL A 76 4.42 3.19 -1.58
N LEU A 77 3.52 4.00 -2.07
CA LEU A 77 2.72 4.93 -1.28
C LEU A 77 1.24 4.50 -1.28
N VAL A 78 0.52 4.81 -0.20
CA VAL A 78 -0.94 4.78 -0.15
C VAL A 78 -1.44 6.21 0.05
N VAL A 79 -2.39 6.64 -0.79
CA VAL A 79 -3.03 7.96 -0.69
C VAL A 79 -4.51 7.80 -0.43
N MET A 80 -4.95 8.23 0.75
CA MET A 80 -6.33 8.16 1.21
C MET A 80 -6.60 9.35 2.14
N SER A 81 -7.79 9.96 2.04
CA SER A 81 -8.22 11.04 2.94
C SER A 81 -7.16 12.15 3.11
N ASP A 82 -6.70 12.70 1.98
CA ASP A 82 -5.74 13.83 1.89
C ASP A 82 -4.36 13.56 2.51
N THR A 83 -4.00 12.30 2.72
CA THR A 83 -2.77 11.90 3.43
C THR A 83 -1.94 10.95 2.56
N VAL A 84 -0.61 11.17 2.54
CA VAL A 84 0.35 10.26 1.90
C VAL A 84 1.00 9.38 2.98
N LEU A 85 0.85 8.07 2.82
CA LEU A 85 1.27 7.05 3.78
C LEU A 85 2.30 6.12 3.11
N ASP A 86 3.27 5.63 3.87
CA ASP A 86 4.21 4.62 3.37
C ASP A 86 3.55 3.24 3.33
N GLY A 87 3.86 2.45 2.31
CA GLY A 87 3.28 1.12 2.12
C GLY A 87 3.62 0.10 3.21
N ARG A 88 4.53 0.42 4.14
CA ARG A 88 4.97 -0.49 5.21
C ARG A 88 4.18 -0.31 6.51
N ASP A 89 3.94 0.91 6.95
CA ASP A 89 3.28 1.20 8.24
C ASP A 89 1.77 1.44 8.10
N VAL A 90 1.30 1.72 6.88
CA VAL A 90 -0.11 1.96 6.60
C VAL A 90 -0.99 0.75 6.91
N THR A 91 -2.10 0.98 7.61
CA THR A 91 -3.12 -0.05 7.88
C THR A 91 -4.52 0.57 7.99
N LYS A 92 -5.54 -0.23 7.70
CA LYS A 92 -6.97 0.10 7.83
C LYS A 92 -7.41 -0.04 9.29
N THR A 93 -7.58 1.10 9.96
CA THR A 93 -7.86 1.18 11.41
C THR A 93 -9.35 1.10 11.78
N ASN A 94 -10.24 1.21 10.81
CA ASN A 94 -11.68 1.25 10.98
C ASN A 94 -12.41 0.57 9.81
N THR A 95 -13.54 -0.06 10.10
CA THR A 95 -14.31 -0.84 9.13
C THR A 95 -15.08 0.00 8.11
N THR A 96 -15.42 1.26 8.42
CA THR A 96 -16.31 2.09 7.56
C THR A 96 -15.86 3.55 7.40
N ASP A 97 -14.99 4.07 8.26
CA ASP A 97 -14.51 5.46 8.20
C ASP A 97 -13.70 5.72 6.92
N VAL A 98 -13.94 6.86 6.27
CA VAL A 98 -13.15 7.33 5.11
C VAL A 98 -11.71 7.66 5.50
N ALA A 99 -11.47 8.05 6.76
CA ALA A 99 -10.16 8.35 7.32
C ALA A 99 -9.45 7.12 7.94
N THR A 100 -9.86 5.91 7.53
CA THR A 100 -9.44 4.64 8.14
C THR A 100 -7.96 4.31 7.96
N PHE A 101 -7.33 4.71 6.84
CA PHE A 101 -5.94 4.39 6.60
C PHE A 101 -5.01 5.31 7.39
N LYS A 102 -4.14 4.70 8.19
CA LYS A 102 -3.15 5.41 9.02
C LYS A 102 -1.85 4.63 9.06
N SER A 103 -0.72 5.34 9.05
CA SER A 103 0.58 4.81 9.47
C SER A 103 0.64 4.89 10.99
N VAL A 104 0.25 3.81 11.66
CA VAL A 104 -0.12 3.83 13.10
C VAL A 104 1.08 3.89 14.05
N ASN A 105 2.28 3.52 13.60
CA ASN A 105 3.46 3.52 14.46
C ASN A 105 4.37 4.73 14.22
N TYR A 106 4.53 5.15 12.95
CA TYR A 106 5.50 6.20 12.56
C TYR A 106 4.87 7.45 11.97
N GLY A 107 3.55 7.44 11.75
CA GLY A 107 2.82 8.58 11.17
C GLY A 107 3.00 8.73 9.66
N PRO A 108 2.26 9.66 9.04
CA PRO A 108 2.26 9.84 7.59
C PRO A 108 3.55 10.49 7.08
N LEU A 109 3.78 10.36 5.76
CA LEU A 109 4.89 11.00 5.07
C LEU A 109 4.65 12.49 4.84
N GLY A 110 3.41 12.82 4.52
CA GLY A 110 2.97 14.17 4.23
C GLY A 110 1.45 14.28 4.08
N TYR A 111 0.98 15.52 4.01
CA TYR A 111 -0.43 15.85 3.80
C TYR A 111 -0.61 16.63 2.51
N ILE A 112 -1.75 16.42 1.88
CA ILE A 112 -2.11 17.03 0.60
C ILE A 112 -3.07 18.17 0.86
N HIS A 113 -2.70 19.38 0.45
CA HIS A 113 -3.56 20.55 0.54
C HIS A 113 -3.50 21.34 -0.77
N ASN A 114 -4.67 21.59 -1.38
CA ASN A 114 -4.79 22.35 -2.62
C ASN A 114 -3.87 21.84 -3.75
N GLY A 115 -3.82 20.51 -3.93
CA GLY A 115 -3.00 19.85 -4.95
C GLY A 115 -1.49 19.91 -4.71
N LYS A 116 -1.05 20.25 -3.50
CA LYS A 116 0.37 20.31 -3.10
C LYS A 116 0.60 19.43 -1.88
N ILE A 117 1.78 18.82 -1.81
CA ILE A 117 2.12 17.88 -0.74
C ILE A 117 3.21 18.50 0.13
N ASP A 118 2.95 18.57 1.43
CA ASP A 118 3.99 18.90 2.42
C ASP A 118 4.59 17.60 2.97
N TYR A 119 5.73 17.19 2.44
CA TYR A 119 6.48 16.01 2.90
C TYR A 119 7.42 16.39 4.05
N GLN A 120 7.22 15.75 5.21
CA GLN A 120 8.08 15.94 6.38
C GLN A 120 8.79 14.67 6.83
N ARG A 121 8.50 13.52 6.21
CA ARG A 121 9.09 12.22 6.53
C ARG A 121 9.37 11.39 5.28
N THR A 122 10.24 10.40 5.42
CA THR A 122 10.49 9.32 4.45
C THR A 122 10.74 8.03 5.23
N PRO A 123 10.31 6.85 4.76
CA PRO A 123 10.58 5.61 5.46
C PRO A 123 12.09 5.34 5.49
N ALA A 124 12.62 4.96 6.66
CA ALA A 124 14.05 4.65 6.84
C ALA A 124 14.40 3.19 6.55
N ARG A 125 13.39 2.30 6.52
CA ARG A 125 13.58 0.89 6.15
C ARG A 125 13.79 0.80 4.64
N LYS A 126 14.72 -0.07 4.23
CA LYS A 126 14.98 -0.34 2.81
C LYS A 126 13.73 -0.84 2.11
N HIS A 127 13.48 -0.30 0.93
CA HIS A 127 12.36 -0.62 0.05
C HIS A 127 12.82 -0.64 -1.41
N THR A 128 11.91 -1.01 -2.29
CA THR A 128 12.04 -1.02 -3.75
C THR A 128 13.36 -1.58 -4.28
N SER A 129 14.18 -0.73 -4.89
CA SER A 129 15.47 -1.07 -5.50
C SER A 129 16.52 -1.53 -4.49
N ASP A 130 16.39 -1.13 -3.21
CA ASP A 130 17.30 -1.51 -2.12
C ASP A 130 17.01 -2.87 -1.48
N THR A 131 15.94 -3.56 -1.89
CA THR A 131 15.63 -4.91 -1.38
C THR A 131 16.27 -6.00 -2.24
N PRO A 132 16.59 -7.17 -1.65
CA PRO A 132 17.11 -8.31 -2.40
C PRO A 132 16.02 -9.10 -3.14
N PHE A 133 14.74 -8.76 -2.98
CA PHE A 133 13.64 -9.55 -3.51
C PHE A 133 13.42 -9.26 -5.00
N ASP A 134 13.60 -10.28 -5.85
CA ASP A 134 13.24 -10.24 -7.27
C ASP A 134 12.20 -11.32 -7.59
N VAL A 135 10.99 -10.87 -7.91
CA VAL A 135 9.86 -11.74 -8.27
C VAL A 135 9.70 -11.90 -9.79
N SER A 136 10.63 -11.39 -10.61
CA SER A 136 10.53 -11.38 -12.08
C SER A 136 10.32 -12.77 -12.69
N LYS A 137 11.04 -13.77 -12.14
CA LYS A 137 11.02 -15.17 -12.61
C LYS A 137 10.13 -16.10 -11.78
N LEU A 138 9.49 -15.59 -10.73
CA LEU A 138 8.61 -16.41 -9.89
C LEU A 138 7.25 -16.60 -10.55
N ASN A 139 6.72 -17.82 -10.47
CA ASN A 139 5.35 -18.16 -10.89
C ASN A 139 4.40 -18.34 -9.69
N GLU A 140 4.96 -18.52 -8.50
CA GLU A 140 4.26 -18.69 -7.24
C GLU A 140 5.10 -18.10 -6.09
N LEU A 141 4.47 -17.91 -4.94
CA LEU A 141 5.12 -17.54 -3.68
C LEU A 141 5.01 -18.71 -2.70
N PRO A 142 5.95 -18.85 -1.74
CA PRO A 142 5.80 -19.80 -0.64
C PRO A 142 4.45 -19.63 0.05
N LYS A 143 3.84 -20.74 0.46
CA LYS A 143 2.63 -20.71 1.27
C LYS A 143 2.98 -20.16 2.64
N VAL A 144 2.18 -19.21 3.14
CA VAL A 144 2.34 -18.65 4.48
C VAL A 144 0.94 -18.47 5.05
N GLY A 145 0.71 -19.01 6.25
CA GLY A 145 -0.56 -18.91 6.97
C GLY A 145 -0.45 -18.01 8.19
N ILE A 146 -1.59 -17.48 8.64
CA ILE A 146 -1.71 -16.70 9.87
C ILE A 146 -2.62 -17.45 10.82
N VAL A 147 -2.19 -17.65 12.07
CA VAL A 147 -3.01 -18.19 13.14
C VAL A 147 -3.29 -17.11 14.18
N TYR A 148 -4.54 -17.05 14.64
CA TYR A 148 -4.96 -16.06 15.62
C TYR A 148 -4.85 -16.62 17.04
N ASN A 149 -4.38 -15.80 17.97
CA ASN A 149 -4.27 -16.16 19.38
C ASN A 149 -5.38 -15.46 20.18
N TYR A 150 -5.98 -16.19 21.12
CA TYR A 150 -7.05 -15.72 22.01
C TYR A 150 -7.14 -16.68 23.21
N ALA A 151 -7.93 -16.32 24.23
CA ALA A 151 -8.11 -17.20 25.39
C ALA A 151 -8.69 -18.56 24.95
N ASN A 152 -8.06 -19.65 25.39
CA ASN A 152 -8.44 -21.01 25.01
C ASN A 152 -8.35 -21.27 23.49
N ALA A 153 -7.38 -20.64 22.81
CA ALA A 153 -7.12 -20.87 21.39
C ALA A 153 -6.83 -22.34 21.11
N SER A 154 -7.55 -22.88 20.13
CA SER A 154 -7.30 -24.22 19.61
C SER A 154 -6.01 -24.24 18.80
N ASP A 155 -5.24 -25.32 18.89
CA ASP A 155 -4.06 -25.57 18.07
C ASP A 155 -4.41 -26.14 16.68
N LEU A 156 -5.67 -26.49 16.42
CA LEU A 156 -6.15 -27.08 15.17
C LEU A 156 -5.82 -26.21 13.94
N PRO A 157 -6.01 -24.88 13.96
CA PRO A 157 -5.62 -24.06 12.81
C PRO A 157 -4.13 -24.15 12.49
N ALA A 158 -3.26 -24.20 13.52
CA ALA A 158 -1.82 -24.34 13.32
C ALA A 158 -1.45 -25.73 12.79
N LYS A 159 -1.99 -26.79 13.39
CA LYS A 159 -1.79 -28.17 12.94
C LYS A 159 -2.25 -28.36 11.49
N ALA A 160 -3.40 -27.80 11.11
CA ALA A 160 -3.89 -27.86 9.74
C ALA A 160 -2.93 -27.22 8.73
N LEU A 161 -2.29 -26.09 9.07
CA LEU A 161 -1.27 -25.49 8.21
C LEU A 161 -0.04 -26.40 8.07
N VAL A 162 0.44 -26.97 9.18
CA VAL A 162 1.57 -27.91 9.20
C VAL A 162 1.25 -29.16 8.37
N ASP A 163 0.08 -29.76 8.56
CA ASP A 163 -0.37 -30.96 7.85
C ASP A 163 -0.50 -30.72 6.33
N ALA A 164 -0.84 -29.48 5.93
CA ALA A 164 -0.92 -29.06 4.54
C ALA A 164 0.43 -28.64 3.92
N GLY A 165 1.53 -28.72 4.68
CA GLY A 165 2.87 -28.35 4.24
C GLY A 165 3.02 -26.88 3.90
N TYR A 166 2.39 -26.01 4.70
CA TYR A 166 2.64 -24.56 4.66
C TYR A 166 4.07 -24.24 5.14
#